data_AF-A0A7C4NTC7-F1
#
_entry.id   AF-A0A7C4NTC7-F1
#
_cell.length_a   1.000
_cell.length_b   1.000
_cell.length_c   1.000
_cell.angle_alpha   90.00
_cell.angle_beta   90.00
_cell.angle_gamma   90.00
#
_symmetry.space_group_name_H-M   'P 1'
#
loop_
_entity.id
_entity.type
_entity.pdbx_description
1 polymer ?
#
loop_
_entity_poly.entity_id
_entity_poly.type
_entity_poly.pdbx_seq_one_letter_code
_entity_poly.pdbx_strand_id
1 'polypeptide(L)'
;MSSVKDEIEKANKEAVERMMDSEPVWVDVGIAREKLPEMKDYLLLHAGPPITWEKASGPMRGAILGAILYEEWADTPEEAEKLVTSGQVVLEPTHIHNAVGPMAGIISPRMPVYEVYDKKYGNKTYSNFNEGIGKVLRYGAYSKEVIDRLRWIESTVAPILQATIREIVKDRGGISLKSIIAQALQMGDDCHNRYNAATSLLLKEVTPYMIDSGFDKQTIREVYSFLAGNNFTTLNLGMAAAKAMTLAAHKIKYSTIVTVMSRNGTETGIW
;
A
#
# COMPACT_ATOMS: atom_id res chain seq x y z
N MET A 1 4.48 -38.09 23.81
CA MET A 1 4.41 -36.62 23.72
C MET A 1 4.93 -36.23 22.34
N SER A 2 4.28 -35.29 21.66
CA SER A 2 4.77 -34.72 20.40
C SER A 2 6.15 -34.10 20.63
N SER A 3 7.11 -34.33 19.74
CA SER A 3 8.42 -33.68 19.84
C SER A 3 8.30 -32.21 19.43
N VAL A 4 9.23 -31.35 19.88
CA VAL A 4 9.25 -29.93 19.44
C VAL A 4 9.37 -29.83 17.92
N LYS A 5 10.08 -30.78 17.30
CA LYS A 5 10.19 -30.88 15.83
C LYS A 5 8.81 -31.09 15.19
N ASP A 6 8.01 -32.01 15.72
CA ASP A 6 6.67 -32.30 15.18
C ASP A 6 5.72 -31.10 15.33
N GLU A 7 5.81 -30.35 16.44
CA GLU A 7 5.04 -29.11 16.62
C GLU A 7 5.43 -28.03 15.61
N ILE A 8 6.73 -27.87 15.33
CA ILE A 8 7.24 -26.91 14.32
C ILE A 8 6.75 -27.32 12.92
N GLU A 9 6.89 -28.60 12.54
CA GLU A 9 6.47 -29.07 11.21
C GLU A 9 4.97 -28.88 10.99
N LYS A 10 4.16 -29.20 12.01
CA LYS A 10 2.71 -28.96 11.97
C LYS A 10 2.37 -27.47 11.85
N ALA A 11 3.01 -26.62 12.65
CA ALA A 11 2.77 -25.18 12.63
C ALA A 11 3.21 -24.52 11.32
N ASN A 12 4.33 -24.96 10.74
CA ASN A 12 4.82 -24.46 9.45
C ASN A 12 3.89 -24.88 8.31
N LYS A 13 3.40 -26.13 8.33
CA LYS A 13 2.40 -26.60 7.37
C LYS A 13 1.14 -25.75 7.44
N GLU A 14 0.62 -25.52 8.64
CA GLU A 14 -0.54 -24.64 8.85
C GLU A 14 -0.28 -23.22 8.33
N ALA A 15 0.89 -22.64 8.63
CA ALA A 15 1.26 -21.31 8.17
C ALA A 15 1.23 -21.21 6.63
N VAL A 16 1.86 -22.15 5.93
CA VAL A 16 1.86 -22.19 4.46
C VAL A 16 0.44 -22.38 3.93
N GLU A 17 -0.33 -23.32 4.48
CA GLU A 17 -1.73 -23.54 4.08
C GLU A 17 -2.56 -22.27 4.23
N ARG A 18 -2.41 -21.52 5.33
CA ARG A 18 -3.14 -20.25 5.50
C ARG A 18 -2.74 -19.17 4.51
N MET A 19 -1.44 -19.04 4.19
CA MET A 19 -1.00 -18.11 3.13
C MET A 19 -1.61 -18.52 1.78
N MET A 20 -1.62 -19.82 1.49
CA MET A 20 -2.11 -20.38 0.22
C MET A 20 -3.64 -20.36 0.12
N ASP A 21 -4.38 -20.41 1.22
CA ASP A 21 -5.84 -20.36 1.26
C ASP A 21 -6.40 -18.94 1.37
N SER A 22 -5.58 -17.96 1.71
CA SER A 22 -5.96 -16.55 1.78
C SER A 22 -6.58 -16.07 0.45
N GLU A 23 -7.63 -15.25 0.58
CA GLU A 23 -8.43 -14.72 -0.52
C GLU A 23 -8.44 -13.18 -0.50
N PRO A 24 -7.31 -12.53 -0.86
CA PRO A 24 -7.22 -11.07 -0.87
C PRO A 24 -8.03 -10.46 -2.01
N VAL A 25 -8.99 -9.62 -1.65
CA VAL A 25 -9.89 -8.92 -2.57
C VAL A 25 -9.78 -7.42 -2.34
N TRP A 26 -9.58 -6.64 -3.41
CA TRP A 26 -9.70 -5.19 -3.32
C TRP A 26 -11.17 -4.80 -3.17
N VAL A 27 -11.50 -4.06 -2.12
CA VAL A 27 -12.89 -3.77 -1.73
C VAL A 27 -13.20 -2.30 -1.55
N ASP A 28 -12.22 -1.44 -1.26
CA ASP A 28 -12.48 -0.01 -1.13
C ASP A 28 -11.25 0.83 -1.41
N VAL A 29 -11.47 2.13 -1.53
CA VAL A 29 -10.46 3.18 -1.41
C VAL A 29 -10.91 4.10 -0.29
N GLY A 30 -10.00 4.62 0.53
CA GLY A 30 -10.36 5.61 1.55
C GLY A 30 -9.17 6.46 1.95
N ILE A 31 -9.40 7.37 2.89
CA ILE A 31 -8.35 8.22 3.46
C ILE A 31 -7.68 7.49 4.62
N ALA A 32 -6.35 7.59 4.73
CA ALA A 32 -5.59 6.83 5.72
C ALA A 32 -6.09 7.06 7.16
N ARG A 33 -6.42 8.31 7.51
CA ARG A 33 -7.00 8.68 8.82
C ARG A 33 -8.26 7.90 9.19
N GLU A 34 -9.07 7.55 8.20
CA GLU A 34 -10.35 6.87 8.39
C GLU A 34 -10.22 5.34 8.34
N LYS A 35 -9.25 4.84 7.57
CA LYS A 35 -9.10 3.42 7.24
C LYS A 35 -8.08 2.70 8.11
N LEU A 36 -6.95 3.32 8.41
CA LEU A 36 -5.87 2.68 9.13
C LEU A 36 -6.11 2.76 10.65
N PRO A 37 -5.93 1.65 11.39
CA PRO A 37 -6.03 1.65 12.84
C PRO A 37 -5.05 2.66 13.45
N GLU A 38 -5.55 3.44 14.41
CA GLU A 38 -4.74 4.36 15.24
C GLU A 38 -4.06 5.51 14.47
N MET A 39 -4.45 5.73 13.21
CA MET A 39 -3.96 6.85 12.41
C MET A 39 -4.48 8.18 12.97
N LYS A 40 -3.58 9.14 13.18
CA LYS A 40 -3.87 10.46 13.80
C LYS A 40 -3.03 11.56 13.15
N ASP A 41 -3.39 12.81 13.41
CA ASP A 41 -2.57 13.94 13.00
C ASP A 41 -1.16 13.83 13.58
N TYR A 42 -0.15 14.30 12.83
CA TYR A 42 1.26 14.18 13.17
C TYR A 42 1.80 12.75 13.32
N LEU A 43 1.12 11.74 12.76
CA LEU A 43 1.66 10.39 12.57
C LEU A 43 1.97 10.15 11.09
N LEU A 44 3.20 9.75 10.80
CA LEU A 44 3.60 9.27 9.47
C LEU A 44 4.03 7.82 9.56
N LEU A 45 3.47 6.99 8.67
CA LEU A 45 3.93 5.61 8.52
C LEU A 45 5.09 5.55 7.53
N HIS A 46 5.98 4.57 7.66
CA HIS A 46 7.09 4.35 6.72
C HIS A 46 7.34 2.87 6.41
N ALA A 47 8.08 2.59 5.34
CA ALA A 47 8.52 1.23 5.02
C ALA A 47 9.59 0.73 6.01
N GLY A 48 9.67 -0.60 6.18
CA GLY A 48 10.73 -1.26 6.95
C GLY A 48 10.52 -1.34 8.47
N PRO A 49 11.53 -1.80 9.24
CA PRO A 49 11.49 -1.81 10.70
C PRO A 49 11.56 -0.39 11.29
N PRO A 50 11.24 -0.19 12.60
CA PRO A 50 11.27 1.11 13.25
C PRO A 50 12.54 1.91 12.96
N ILE A 51 12.40 3.20 12.68
CA ILE A 51 13.52 4.07 12.33
C ILE A 51 13.39 5.44 13.02
N THR A 52 14.52 6.05 13.37
CA THR A 52 14.57 7.45 13.82
C THR A 52 14.99 8.36 12.67
N TRP A 53 14.75 9.67 12.81
CA TRP A 53 15.17 10.67 11.81
C TRP A 53 16.67 10.61 11.49
N GLU A 54 17.51 10.45 12.51
CA GLU A 54 18.97 10.43 12.39
C GLU A 54 19.44 9.23 11.57
N LYS A 55 18.75 8.10 11.69
CA LYS A 55 19.03 6.87 10.94
C LYS A 55 18.37 6.82 9.57
N ALA A 56 17.42 7.71 9.27
CA ALA A 56 16.74 7.75 8.00
C ALA A 56 17.70 8.10 6.85
N SER A 57 17.62 7.34 5.75
CA SER A 57 18.35 7.63 4.52
C SER A 57 17.86 8.96 3.89
N GLY A 58 18.68 9.56 3.02
CA GLY A 58 18.31 10.79 2.31
C GLY A 58 16.93 10.73 1.62
N PRO A 59 16.65 9.69 0.81
CA PRO A 59 15.32 9.51 0.21
C PRO A 59 14.19 9.37 1.23
N MET A 60 14.40 8.65 2.34
CA MET A 60 13.41 8.52 3.40
C MET A 60 13.12 9.88 4.06
N ARG A 61 14.18 10.65 4.38
CA ARG A 61 14.04 12.01 4.93
C ARG A 61 13.26 12.92 3.99
N GLY A 62 13.61 12.93 2.70
CA GLY A 62 12.87 13.70 1.70
C GLY A 62 11.39 13.33 1.61
N ALA A 63 11.07 12.04 1.72
CA ALA A 63 9.68 11.57 1.69
C ALA A 63 8.91 11.99 2.95
N ILE A 64 9.55 11.96 4.13
CA ILE A 64 8.98 12.45 5.39
C ILE A 64 8.68 13.96 5.27
N LEU A 65 9.67 14.76 4.85
CA LEU A 65 9.47 16.21 4.68
C LEU A 65 8.35 16.52 3.68
N GLY A 66 8.35 15.82 2.54
CA GLY A 66 7.30 16.00 1.53
C GLY A 66 5.91 15.64 2.03
N ALA A 67 5.78 14.61 2.87
CA ALA A 67 4.49 14.27 3.48
C ALA A 67 4.03 15.34 4.48
N ILE A 68 4.94 15.92 5.27
CA ILE A 68 4.61 17.02 6.20
C ILE A 68 4.12 18.26 5.44
N LEU A 69 4.78 18.59 4.34
CA LEU A 69 4.37 19.69 3.45
C LEU A 69 3.02 19.41 2.78
N TYR A 70 2.80 18.16 2.35
CA TYR A 70 1.52 17.72 1.77
C TYR A 70 0.37 17.81 2.78
N GLU A 71 0.61 17.45 4.05
CA GLU A 71 -0.34 17.56 5.15
C GLU A 71 -0.55 19.00 5.64
N GLU A 72 0.24 19.96 5.14
CA GLU A 72 0.18 21.38 5.54
C GLU A 72 0.49 21.60 7.02
N TRP A 73 1.34 20.75 7.60
CA TRP A 73 1.83 20.93 8.98
C TRP A 73 2.98 21.93 9.07
N ALA A 74 3.64 22.21 7.94
CA ALA A 74 4.73 23.18 7.79
C ALA A 74 4.67 23.80 6.38
N ASP A 75 5.17 25.02 6.24
CA ASP A 75 5.23 25.73 4.95
C ASP A 75 6.58 25.53 4.25
N THR A 76 7.62 25.17 5.01
CA THR A 76 9.00 25.03 4.51
C THR A 76 9.63 23.69 4.93
N PRO A 77 10.59 23.16 4.14
CA PRO A 77 11.34 21.97 4.53
C PRO A 77 12.04 22.10 5.90
N GLU A 78 12.53 23.30 6.23
CA GLU A 78 13.21 23.60 7.50
C GLU A 78 12.25 23.52 8.69
N GLU A 79 11.00 23.99 8.54
CA GLU A 79 9.96 23.82 9.54
C GLU A 79 9.53 22.36 9.66
N ALA A 80 9.39 21.67 8.52
CA ALA A 80 9.06 20.25 8.51
C ALA A 80 10.11 19.40 9.24
N GLU A 81 11.41 19.68 9.05
CA GLU A 81 12.48 19.01 9.78
C GLU A 81 12.41 19.27 11.28
N LYS A 82 12.08 20.50 11.70
CA LYS A 82 11.88 20.82 13.14
C LYS A 82 10.74 20.02 13.76
N LEU A 83 9.65 19.77 13.05
CA LEU A 83 8.54 18.97 13.55
C LEU A 83 8.95 17.51 13.82
N VAL A 84 9.79 16.93 12.97
CA VAL A 84 10.29 15.55 13.17
C VAL A 84 11.33 15.51 14.29
N THR A 85 12.31 16.41 14.24
CA THR A 85 13.44 16.42 15.21
C THR A 85 13.00 16.83 16.63
N SER A 86 11.92 17.60 16.77
CA SER A 86 11.32 17.89 18.08
C SER A 86 10.46 16.75 18.63
N GLY A 87 10.18 15.72 17.84
CA GLY A 87 9.29 14.61 18.20
C GLY A 87 7.79 14.93 18.10
N GLN A 88 7.42 16.08 17.52
CA GLN A 88 6.01 16.41 17.28
C GLN A 88 5.40 15.49 16.21
N VAL A 89 6.16 15.20 15.14
CA VAL A 89 5.80 14.16 14.15
C VAL A 89 6.38 12.82 14.58
N VAL A 90 5.50 11.83 14.74
CA VAL A 90 5.83 10.45 15.10
C VAL A 90 6.00 9.62 13.83
N LEU A 91 7.00 8.73 13.82
CA LEU A 91 7.27 7.80 12.73
C LEU A 91 7.01 6.36 13.17
N GLU A 92 6.13 5.64 12.46
CA GLU A 92 5.82 4.24 12.76
C GLU A 92 5.92 3.33 11.52
N PRO A 93 6.33 2.06 11.66
CA PRO A 93 6.34 1.12 10.55
C PRO A 93 4.94 0.86 9.99
N THR A 94 4.79 0.89 8.67
CA THR A 94 3.53 0.50 7.99
C THR A 94 2.97 -0.85 8.47
N HIS A 95 3.84 -1.81 8.73
CA HIS A 95 3.42 -3.18 9.01
C HIS A 95 2.69 -3.40 10.33
N ILE A 96 2.86 -2.53 11.35
CA ILE A 96 2.12 -2.63 12.61
C ILE A 96 0.68 -2.09 12.46
N HIS A 97 0.40 -1.31 11.41
CA HIS A 97 -0.94 -0.82 11.05
C HIS A 97 -1.60 -1.63 9.93
N ASN A 98 -1.15 -2.89 9.72
CA ASN A 98 -1.57 -3.73 8.59
C ASN A 98 -1.39 -3.09 7.20
N ALA A 99 -0.52 -2.09 7.11
CA ALA A 99 -0.22 -1.39 5.87
C ALA A 99 1.13 -1.83 5.30
N VAL A 100 1.33 -1.49 4.03
CA VAL A 100 2.60 -1.63 3.32
C VAL A 100 2.77 -0.47 2.33
N GLY A 101 3.98 0.05 2.20
CA GLY A 101 4.32 1.10 1.25
C GLY A 101 5.59 0.76 0.47
N PRO A 102 5.63 0.94 -0.86
CA PRO A 102 6.84 0.72 -1.65
C PRO A 102 7.88 1.82 -1.40
N MET A 103 9.16 1.44 -1.44
CA MET A 103 10.30 2.37 -1.35
C MET A 103 10.36 3.08 0.01
N ALA A 104 10.29 4.42 0.08
CA ALA A 104 10.15 5.12 1.36
C ALA A 104 8.84 4.72 2.08
N GLY A 105 7.82 4.39 1.30
CA GLY A 105 6.56 3.84 1.80
C GLY A 105 5.81 4.76 2.76
N ILE A 106 5.96 6.08 2.59
CA ILE A 106 5.31 7.04 3.45
C ILE A 106 3.79 7.01 3.26
N ILE A 107 3.06 6.96 4.38
CA ILE A 107 1.61 7.13 4.43
C ILE A 107 1.32 8.18 5.48
N SER A 108 0.66 9.27 5.09
CA SER A 108 0.21 10.34 5.97
C SER A 108 -1.32 10.36 6.09
N PRO A 109 -1.91 11.04 7.09
CA PRO A 109 -3.34 10.94 7.40
C PRO A 109 -4.30 11.26 6.23
N ARG A 110 -4.00 12.26 5.40
CA ARG A 110 -4.81 12.65 4.23
C ARG A 110 -4.54 11.81 2.99
N MET A 111 -3.46 11.02 2.95
CA MET A 111 -3.17 10.21 1.77
C MET A 111 -4.27 9.16 1.55
N PRO A 112 -4.73 8.98 0.30
CA PRO A 112 -5.62 7.89 -0.02
C PRO A 112 -4.87 6.54 0.04
N VAL A 113 -5.62 5.51 0.40
CA VAL A 113 -5.14 4.12 0.52
C VAL A 113 -6.13 3.16 -0.13
N TYR A 114 -5.60 2.10 -0.72
CA TYR A 114 -6.37 0.92 -1.09
C TYR A 114 -6.71 0.10 0.16
N GLU A 115 -7.94 -0.40 0.26
CA GLU A 115 -8.35 -1.38 1.28
C GLU A 115 -8.53 -2.76 0.62
N VAL A 116 -7.72 -3.71 1.05
CA VAL A 116 -7.81 -5.12 0.66
C VAL A 116 -8.36 -5.91 1.83
N TYR A 117 -9.35 -6.76 1.56
CA TYR A 117 -9.98 -7.64 2.53
C TYR A 117 -9.71 -9.10 2.17
N ASP A 118 -9.18 -9.86 3.12
CA ASP A 118 -9.06 -11.30 3.02
C ASP A 118 -10.40 -11.96 3.37
N LYS A 119 -11.12 -12.48 2.37
CA LYS A 119 -12.43 -13.12 2.59
C LYS A 119 -12.35 -14.37 3.48
N LYS A 120 -11.20 -15.05 3.49
CA LYS A 120 -11.01 -16.29 4.24
C LYS A 120 -10.72 -16.04 5.72
N TYR A 121 -9.85 -15.07 6.01
CA TYR A 121 -9.34 -14.83 7.38
C TYR A 121 -9.83 -13.53 8.00
N GLY A 122 -10.55 -12.68 7.26
CA GLY A 122 -11.18 -11.47 7.77
C GLY A 122 -10.21 -10.28 7.99
N ASN A 123 -8.94 -10.41 7.58
CA ASN A 123 -7.95 -9.35 7.74
C ASN A 123 -8.19 -8.24 6.72
N LYS A 124 -7.97 -6.99 7.16
CA LYS A 124 -7.88 -5.82 6.27
C LYS A 124 -6.45 -5.35 6.18
N THR A 125 -5.99 -5.07 4.96
CA THR A 125 -4.66 -4.56 4.69
C THR A 125 -4.71 -3.37 3.75
N TYR A 126 -3.67 -2.54 3.85
CA TYR A 126 -3.68 -1.24 3.19
C TYR A 126 -2.38 -0.97 2.45
N SER A 127 -2.46 -0.19 1.38
CA SER A 127 -1.30 0.42 0.75
C SER A 127 -1.67 1.79 0.19
N ASN A 128 -0.71 2.72 0.19
CA ASN A 128 -0.87 4.02 -0.45
C ASN A 128 -0.96 3.89 -1.98
N PHE A 129 -1.10 5.02 -2.67
CA PHE A 129 -1.19 5.07 -4.12
C PHE A 129 0.18 5.15 -4.78
N ASN A 130 0.28 4.64 -6.00
CA ASN A 130 1.45 4.85 -6.83
C ASN A 130 1.37 6.22 -7.52
N GLU A 131 2.37 7.07 -7.31
CA GLU A 131 2.41 8.44 -7.80
C GLU A 131 2.88 8.57 -9.27
N GLY A 132 3.15 7.46 -9.93
CA GLY A 132 3.75 7.41 -11.26
C GLY A 132 5.26 7.15 -11.26
N ILE A 133 5.89 7.56 -12.37
CA ILE A 133 7.32 7.38 -12.64
C ILE A 133 8.02 8.75 -12.63
N GLY A 134 9.32 8.78 -12.31
CA GLY A 134 10.14 9.99 -12.31
C GLY A 134 10.27 10.59 -10.92
N LYS A 135 10.05 11.91 -10.80
CA LYS A 135 10.07 12.62 -9.52
C LYS A 135 8.80 12.30 -8.74
N VAL A 136 8.95 11.54 -7.65
CA VAL A 136 7.84 11.06 -6.80
C VAL A 136 8.27 11.02 -5.33
N LEU A 137 7.31 11.14 -4.41
CA LEU A 137 7.54 11.17 -2.98
C LEU A 137 8.18 9.88 -2.47
N ARG A 138 7.77 8.72 -3.00
CA ARG A 138 8.34 7.42 -2.62
C ARG A 138 9.86 7.29 -2.85
N TYR A 139 10.46 8.19 -3.66
CA TYR A 139 11.91 8.32 -3.85
C TYR A 139 12.53 9.55 -3.17
N GLY A 140 11.76 10.25 -2.34
CA GLY A 140 12.20 11.40 -1.55
C GLY A 140 12.08 12.75 -2.24
N ALA A 141 11.41 12.85 -3.39
CA ALA A 141 11.17 14.13 -4.04
C ALA A 141 9.93 14.85 -3.45
N TYR A 142 10.02 16.15 -3.24
CA TYR A 142 8.94 16.95 -2.64
C TYR A 142 8.81 18.35 -3.28
N SER A 143 9.15 18.48 -4.56
CA SER A 143 8.90 19.72 -5.30
C SER A 143 7.40 19.99 -5.43
N LYS A 144 7.02 21.23 -5.74
CA LYS A 144 5.62 21.63 -5.93
C LYS A 144 4.84 20.66 -6.84
N GLU A 145 5.44 20.24 -7.96
CA GLU A 145 4.84 19.26 -8.88
C GLU A 145 4.49 17.92 -8.22
N VAL A 146 5.33 17.41 -7.30
CA VAL A 146 5.06 16.16 -6.58
C VAL A 146 3.88 16.35 -5.63
N ILE A 147 3.87 17.45 -4.87
CA ILE A 147 2.81 17.75 -3.90
C ILE A 147 1.47 18.01 -4.62
N ASP A 148 1.49 18.76 -5.73
CA ASP A 148 0.31 18.99 -6.58
C ASP A 148 -0.24 17.66 -7.12
N ARG A 149 0.63 16.73 -7.51
CA ARG A 149 0.22 15.39 -7.97
C ARG A 149 -0.40 14.57 -6.85
N LEU A 150 0.16 14.59 -5.64
CA LEU A 150 -0.43 13.93 -4.47
C LEU A 150 -1.83 14.48 -4.17
N ARG A 151 -2.00 15.80 -4.22
CA ARG A 151 -3.31 16.46 -4.07
C ARG A 151 -4.28 16.10 -5.19
N TRP A 152 -3.81 15.95 -6.42
CA TRP A 152 -4.63 15.47 -7.53
C TRP A 152 -5.06 14.01 -7.34
N ILE A 153 -4.16 13.15 -6.83
CA ILE A 153 -4.49 11.77 -6.48
C ILE A 153 -5.56 11.73 -5.37
N GLU A 154 -5.40 12.54 -4.32
CA GLU A 154 -6.38 12.69 -3.22
C GLU A 154 -7.74 13.18 -3.70
N SER A 155 -7.78 14.25 -4.49
CA SER A 155 -9.02 14.94 -4.87
C SER A 155 -9.73 14.37 -6.10
N THR A 156 -9.03 13.64 -6.96
CA THR A 156 -9.55 13.20 -8.26
C THR A 156 -9.43 11.70 -8.47
N VAL A 157 -8.22 11.14 -8.39
CA VAL A 157 -8.00 9.71 -8.67
C VAL A 157 -8.70 8.82 -7.64
N ALA A 158 -8.49 9.11 -6.36
CA ALA A 158 -9.02 8.29 -5.27
C ALA A 158 -10.56 8.28 -5.23
N PRO A 159 -11.29 9.40 -5.37
CA PRO A 159 -12.75 9.39 -5.43
C PRO A 159 -13.31 8.58 -6.61
N ILE A 160 -12.70 8.67 -7.79
CA ILE A 160 -13.13 7.88 -8.96
C ILE A 160 -12.90 6.39 -8.71
N LEU A 161 -11.73 6.00 -8.22
CA LEU A 161 -11.45 4.60 -7.90
C LEU A 161 -12.34 4.08 -6.77
N GLN A 162 -12.68 4.91 -5.78
CA GLN A 162 -13.61 4.58 -4.71
C GLN A 162 -15.02 4.30 -5.25
N ALA A 163 -15.56 5.21 -6.07
CA ALA A 163 -16.87 5.00 -6.69
C ALA A 163 -16.88 3.72 -7.54
N THR A 164 -15.85 3.54 -8.36
CA THR A 164 -15.66 2.37 -9.21
C THR A 164 -15.63 1.07 -8.40
N ILE A 165 -14.75 0.96 -7.40
CA ILE A 165 -14.60 -0.30 -6.64
C ILE A 165 -15.85 -0.61 -5.81
N ARG A 166 -16.57 0.40 -5.31
CA ARG A 166 -17.82 0.20 -4.57
C ARG A 166 -18.93 -0.38 -5.44
N GLU A 167 -19.05 0.04 -6.69
CA GLU A 167 -19.99 -0.60 -7.63
C GLU A 167 -19.58 -2.04 -7.95
N ILE A 168 -18.28 -2.30 -8.13
CA ILE A 168 -17.77 -3.68 -8.31
C ILE A 168 -18.05 -4.56 -7.08
N VAL A 169 -17.97 -4.00 -5.88
CA VAL A 169 -18.32 -4.71 -4.65
C VAL A 169 -19.80 -5.02 -4.60
N LYS A 170 -20.68 -4.10 -5.00
CA LYS A 170 -22.13 -4.37 -5.06
C LYS A 170 -22.48 -5.44 -6.10
N ASP A 171 -21.81 -5.44 -7.25
CA ASP A 171 -22.05 -6.40 -8.33
C ASP A 171 -21.55 -7.81 -7.99
N ARG A 172 -20.28 -7.94 -7.57
CA ARG A 172 -19.59 -9.24 -7.45
C ARG A 172 -18.65 -9.36 -6.25
N GLY A 173 -18.74 -8.44 -5.29
CA GLY A 173 -18.01 -8.51 -4.04
C GLY A 173 -16.52 -8.19 -4.14
N GLY A 174 -16.09 -7.39 -5.13
CA GLY A 174 -14.74 -6.82 -5.26
C GLY A 174 -13.88 -7.48 -6.34
N ILE A 175 -12.60 -7.09 -6.40
CA ILE A 175 -11.63 -7.62 -7.39
C ILE A 175 -10.66 -8.59 -6.71
N SER A 176 -10.65 -9.85 -7.16
CA SER A 176 -9.68 -10.87 -6.67
C SER A 176 -8.27 -10.54 -7.14
N LEU A 177 -7.41 -10.09 -6.21
CA LEU A 177 -6.03 -9.75 -6.51
C LEU A 177 -5.19 -10.99 -6.76
N LYS A 178 -5.50 -12.11 -6.09
CA LYS A 178 -4.85 -13.40 -6.32
C LYS A 178 -5.08 -13.91 -7.75
N SER A 179 -6.28 -13.72 -8.29
CA SER A 179 -6.58 -14.08 -9.69
C SER A 179 -5.81 -13.21 -10.68
N ILE A 180 -5.72 -11.90 -10.45
CA ILE A 180 -4.92 -10.99 -11.27
C ILE A 180 -3.45 -11.39 -11.25
N ILE A 181 -2.89 -11.63 -10.05
CA ILE A 181 -1.47 -12.02 -9.88
C ILE A 181 -1.21 -13.36 -10.59
N ALA A 182 -2.06 -14.37 -10.39
CA ALA A 182 -1.88 -15.68 -11.01
C ALA A 182 -1.85 -15.61 -12.55
N GLN A 183 -2.76 -14.84 -13.15
CA GLN A 183 -2.78 -14.61 -14.60
C GLN A 183 -1.56 -13.81 -15.06
N ALA A 184 -1.19 -12.74 -14.34
CA ALA A 184 -0.05 -11.90 -14.67
C ALA A 184 1.27 -12.68 -14.68
N LEU A 185 1.48 -13.59 -13.72
CA LEU A 185 2.64 -14.48 -13.68
C LEU A 185 2.74 -15.37 -14.93
N GLN A 186 1.60 -15.84 -15.47
CA GLN A 186 1.57 -16.60 -16.73
C GLN A 186 1.77 -15.72 -17.98
N MET A 187 1.66 -14.40 -17.83
CA MET A 187 1.86 -13.40 -18.88
C MET A 187 3.24 -12.72 -18.80
N GLY A 188 4.14 -13.24 -17.96
CA GLY A 188 5.54 -12.80 -17.88
C GLY A 188 5.80 -11.62 -16.95
N ASP A 189 4.84 -11.23 -16.11
CA ASP A 189 5.10 -10.38 -14.96
C ASP A 189 5.72 -11.20 -13.81
N ASP A 190 6.51 -10.56 -12.95
CA ASP A 190 6.99 -11.13 -11.68
C ASP A 190 6.22 -10.59 -10.46
N CYS A 191 5.38 -9.58 -10.68
CA CYS A 191 4.61 -8.90 -9.64
C CYS A 191 5.50 -8.35 -8.49
N HIS A 192 6.69 -7.86 -8.83
CA HIS A 192 7.53 -7.01 -7.97
C HIS A 192 8.18 -5.87 -8.75
N ASN A 193 8.82 -6.16 -9.88
CA ASN A 193 9.44 -5.20 -10.79
C ASN A 193 8.61 -4.97 -12.05
N ARG A 194 7.97 -6.03 -12.57
CA ARG A 194 7.15 -5.97 -13.77
C ARG A 194 5.68 -6.25 -13.45
N TYR A 195 4.82 -5.36 -13.94
CA TYR A 195 3.37 -5.32 -13.66
C TYR A 195 2.52 -4.94 -14.89
N ASN A 196 3.05 -5.16 -16.11
CA ASN A 196 2.37 -4.72 -17.33
C ASN A 196 1.08 -5.52 -17.54
N ALA A 197 1.13 -6.84 -17.35
CA ALA A 197 -0.02 -7.72 -17.46
C ALA A 197 -1.01 -7.47 -16.31
N ALA A 198 -0.52 -7.40 -15.07
CA ALA A 198 -1.35 -7.12 -13.90
C ALA A 198 -2.11 -5.80 -14.04
N THR A 199 -1.42 -4.73 -14.47
CA THR A 199 -2.05 -3.41 -14.70
C THR A 199 -3.10 -3.49 -15.81
N SER A 200 -2.82 -4.17 -16.92
CA SER A 200 -3.80 -4.34 -18.01
C SER A 200 -5.03 -5.13 -17.58
N LEU A 201 -4.84 -6.20 -16.79
CA LEU A 201 -5.92 -7.00 -16.22
C LEU A 201 -6.77 -6.16 -15.24
N LEU A 202 -6.14 -5.39 -14.35
CA LEU A 202 -6.86 -4.49 -13.46
C LEU A 202 -7.69 -3.46 -14.25
N LEU A 203 -7.09 -2.82 -15.25
CA LEU A 203 -7.77 -1.84 -16.08
C LEU A 203 -8.98 -2.43 -16.79
N LYS A 204 -8.89 -3.67 -17.30
CA LYS A 204 -10.04 -4.39 -17.86
C LYS A 204 -11.18 -4.53 -16.83
N GLU A 205 -10.86 -4.83 -15.58
CA GLU A 205 -11.88 -4.99 -14.52
C GLU A 205 -12.54 -3.68 -14.12
N VAL A 206 -11.79 -2.56 -14.08
CA VAL A 206 -12.31 -1.27 -13.59
C VAL A 206 -12.95 -0.40 -14.67
N THR A 207 -12.53 -0.51 -15.94
CA THR A 207 -12.92 0.44 -16.99
C THR A 207 -14.43 0.57 -17.19
N PRO A 208 -15.23 -0.51 -17.26
CA PRO A 208 -16.69 -0.39 -17.42
C PRO A 208 -17.32 0.42 -16.27
N TYR A 209 -16.91 0.12 -15.04
CA TYR A 209 -17.40 0.80 -13.84
C TYR A 209 -16.91 2.25 -13.71
N MET A 210 -15.70 2.55 -14.21
CA MET A 210 -15.22 3.92 -14.29
C MET A 210 -16.07 4.74 -15.26
N ILE A 211 -16.48 4.17 -16.41
CA ILE A 211 -17.36 4.84 -17.37
C ILE A 211 -18.74 5.11 -16.77
N ASP A 212 -19.26 4.17 -15.97
CA ASP A 212 -20.57 4.24 -15.34
C ASP A 212 -20.58 5.01 -14.00
N SER A 213 -19.41 5.49 -13.54
CA SER A 213 -19.22 6.14 -12.22
C SER A 213 -19.91 7.50 -12.06
N GLY A 214 -20.43 8.08 -13.16
CA GLY A 214 -21.11 9.38 -13.16
C GLY A 214 -20.18 10.60 -13.17
N PHE A 215 -18.86 10.40 -13.12
CA PHE A 215 -17.88 11.46 -13.33
C PHE A 215 -17.84 11.90 -14.80
N ASP A 216 -17.33 13.11 -15.08
CA ASP A 216 -17.24 13.57 -16.46
C ASP A 216 -16.20 12.78 -17.27
N LYS A 217 -16.45 12.70 -18.58
CA LYS A 217 -15.65 11.87 -19.50
C LYS A 217 -14.19 12.30 -19.57
N GLN A 218 -13.90 13.59 -19.39
CA GLN A 218 -12.54 14.09 -19.50
C GLN A 218 -11.73 13.68 -18.28
N THR A 219 -12.28 13.82 -17.07
CA THR A 219 -11.63 13.37 -15.84
C THR A 219 -11.47 11.85 -15.80
N ILE A 220 -12.47 11.07 -16.23
CA ILE A 220 -12.33 9.60 -16.35
C ILE A 220 -11.16 9.23 -17.27
N ARG A 221 -11.05 9.91 -18.43
CA ARG A 221 -9.96 9.67 -19.39
C ARG A 221 -8.60 9.99 -18.77
N GLU A 222 -8.48 11.11 -18.06
CA GLU A 222 -7.24 11.52 -17.40
C GLU A 222 -6.79 10.51 -16.34
N VAL A 223 -7.71 10.06 -15.49
CA VAL A 223 -7.43 9.01 -14.48
C VAL A 223 -7.05 7.70 -15.15
N TYR A 224 -7.81 7.25 -16.16
CA TYR A 224 -7.47 6.03 -16.91
C TYR A 224 -6.08 6.13 -17.54
N SER A 225 -5.75 7.25 -18.18
CA SER A 225 -4.43 7.47 -18.79
C SER A 225 -3.31 7.50 -17.77
N PHE A 226 -3.53 8.06 -16.57
CA PHE A 226 -2.57 8.01 -15.47
C PHE A 226 -2.30 6.57 -15.03
N LEU A 227 -3.35 5.76 -14.84
CA LEU A 227 -3.23 4.37 -14.41
C LEU A 227 -2.58 3.49 -15.49
N ALA A 228 -2.96 3.68 -16.75
CA ALA A 228 -2.44 2.93 -17.89
C ALA A 228 -1.00 3.31 -18.27
N GLY A 229 -0.64 4.58 -18.11
CA GLY A 229 0.73 5.06 -18.36
C GLY A 229 1.71 4.71 -17.24
N ASN A 230 1.20 4.27 -16.07
CA ASN A 230 2.00 3.88 -14.94
C ASN A 230 2.10 2.36 -14.84
N ASN A 231 3.22 1.80 -15.30
CA ASN A 231 3.47 0.37 -15.23
C ASN A 231 3.45 -0.19 -13.78
N PHE A 232 3.52 0.65 -12.75
CA PHE A 232 3.48 0.23 -11.35
C PHE A 232 2.11 0.45 -10.67
N THR A 233 1.04 0.74 -11.42
CA THR A 233 -0.30 0.96 -10.84
C THR A 233 -0.73 -0.17 -9.90
N THR A 234 -0.49 -1.44 -10.28
CA THR A 234 -0.87 -2.59 -9.46
C THR A 234 0.14 -2.98 -8.38
N LEU A 235 1.31 -2.32 -8.28
CA LEU A 235 2.33 -2.63 -7.27
C LEU A 235 1.76 -2.58 -5.85
N ASN A 236 1.09 -1.47 -5.52
CA ASN A 236 0.57 -1.22 -4.18
C ASN A 236 -0.54 -2.20 -3.79
N LEU A 237 -1.45 -2.52 -4.72
CA LEU A 237 -2.47 -3.56 -4.55
C LEU A 237 -1.83 -4.95 -4.37
N GLY A 238 -0.82 -5.28 -5.17
CA GLY A 238 -0.07 -6.54 -5.03
C GLY A 238 0.61 -6.68 -3.68
N MET A 239 1.23 -5.59 -3.18
CA MET A 239 1.83 -5.57 -1.84
C MET A 239 0.77 -5.74 -0.74
N ALA A 240 -0.37 -5.05 -0.83
CA ALA A 240 -1.46 -5.19 0.14
C ALA A 240 -2.04 -6.62 0.14
N ALA A 241 -2.19 -7.24 -1.03
CA ALA A 241 -2.60 -8.64 -1.17
C ALA A 241 -1.59 -9.59 -0.51
N ALA A 242 -0.30 -9.43 -0.79
CA ALA A 242 0.75 -10.24 -0.17
C ALA A 242 0.76 -10.08 1.36
N LYS A 243 0.58 -8.85 1.87
CA LYS A 243 0.45 -8.59 3.31
C LYS A 243 -0.77 -9.31 3.92
N ALA A 244 -1.91 -9.36 3.22
CA ALA A 244 -3.08 -10.08 3.71
C ALA A 244 -2.79 -11.59 3.82
N MET A 245 -2.17 -12.16 2.79
CA MET A 245 -1.76 -13.57 2.77
C MET A 245 -0.77 -13.89 3.90
N THR A 246 0.23 -13.05 4.12
CA THR A 246 1.22 -13.33 5.17
C THR A 246 0.69 -13.06 6.58
N LEU A 247 -0.25 -12.12 6.76
CA LEU A 247 -0.94 -11.92 8.03
C LEU A 247 -1.76 -13.15 8.44
N ALA A 248 -2.37 -13.86 7.49
CA ALA A 248 -3.11 -15.09 7.78
C ALA A 248 -2.25 -16.17 8.47
N ALA A 249 -0.93 -16.13 8.25
CA ALA A 249 0.05 -17.06 8.80
C ALA A 249 0.86 -16.49 9.98
N HIS A 250 0.62 -15.24 10.38
CA HIS A 250 1.36 -14.59 11.45
C HIS A 250 0.89 -15.09 12.83
N LYS A 251 1.81 -15.10 13.82
CA LYS A 251 1.56 -15.51 15.22
C LYS A 251 1.02 -16.95 15.41
N ILE A 252 1.32 -17.86 14.49
CA ILE A 252 1.06 -19.30 14.72
C ILE A 252 2.12 -19.84 15.68
N LYS A 253 1.68 -20.34 16.83
CA LYS A 253 2.58 -20.92 17.85
C LYS A 253 3.42 -22.04 17.22
N TYR A 254 4.72 -22.04 17.52
CA TYR A 254 5.75 -22.95 16.97
C TYR A 254 6.11 -22.75 15.49
N SER A 255 5.41 -21.88 14.75
CA SER A 255 5.79 -21.60 13.36
C SER A 255 7.12 -20.85 13.32
N THR A 256 7.97 -21.23 12.35
CA THR A 256 9.25 -20.59 12.04
C THR A 256 9.23 -19.96 10.64
N ILE A 257 8.05 -19.84 10.01
CA ILE A 257 7.89 -19.20 8.71
C ILE A 257 7.98 -17.68 8.85
N VAL A 258 8.82 -17.06 8.02
CA VAL A 258 8.90 -15.60 7.91
C VAL A 258 7.62 -15.07 7.27
N THR A 259 6.95 -14.14 7.95
CA THR A 259 5.69 -13.54 7.49
C THR A 259 5.88 -12.13 6.96
N VAL A 260 6.99 -11.47 7.30
CA VAL A 260 7.40 -10.23 6.65
C VAL A 260 8.91 -10.20 6.43
N MET A 261 9.29 -9.66 5.28
CA MET A 261 10.62 -9.13 5.03
C MET A 261 10.47 -7.69 4.56
N SER A 262 11.10 -6.75 5.25
CA SER A 262 10.98 -5.32 4.94
C SER A 262 12.30 -4.58 5.20
N ARG A 263 12.44 -3.40 4.59
CA ARG A 263 13.63 -2.55 4.70
C ARG A 263 13.26 -1.09 4.61
N ASN A 264 14.01 -0.23 5.29
CA ASN A 264 13.77 1.23 5.37
C ASN A 264 14.90 2.07 4.72
N GLY A 265 15.81 1.40 4.00
CA GLY A 265 16.97 2.02 3.33
C GLY A 265 18.25 2.03 4.15
N THR A 266 18.20 1.72 5.45
CA THR A 266 19.39 1.59 6.31
C THR A 266 19.40 0.29 7.11
N GLU A 267 18.23 -0.24 7.45
CA GLU A 267 18.04 -1.49 8.19
C GLU A 267 17.05 -2.42 7.46
N THR A 268 17.16 -3.71 7.76
CA THR A 268 16.24 -4.77 7.29
C THR A 268 15.61 -5.45 8.50
N GLY A 269 14.32 -5.74 8.42
CA GLY A 269 13.57 -6.43 9.47
C GLY A 269 12.83 -7.64 8.93
N ILE A 270 12.78 -8.69 9.75
CA ILE A 270 11.95 -9.88 9.53
C ILE A 270 11.14 -10.18 10.79
N TRP A 271 9.95 -10.75 10.64
CA TRP A 271 9.13 -11.27 11.73
C TRP A 271 8.10 -12.29 11.26
#